data_AF-A0A4P6Q5Q5-F1
#
_entry.id   AF-A0A4P6Q5Q5-F1
#
_cell.length_a   1.000
_cell.length_b   1.000
_cell.length_c   1.000
_cell.angle_alpha   90.00
_cell.angle_beta   90.00
_cell.angle_gamma   90.00
#
_symmetry.space_group_name_H-M   'P 1'
#
loop_
_entity.id
_entity.type
_entity.pdbx_description
1 polymer ?
#
loop_
_entity_poly.entity_id
_entity_poly.type
_entity_poly.pdbx_seq_one_letter_code
_entity_poly.pdbx_strand_id
1 'polypeptide(L)' 'MLKKTLAASALTAAAAGAILASAPSASADDDIFTSGNGSILGGNQVVADLNVPVNVCGNGIGVLGNGGGACYKSGAMVWE' A
#
# COMPACT_ATOMS: atom_id res chain seq x y z
N MET A 1 -28.01 -5.89 -29.67
CA MET A 1 -26.68 -5.26 -29.51
C MET A 1 -26.39 -4.86 -28.07
N LEU A 2 -27.39 -4.38 -27.31
CA LEU A 2 -27.27 -4.01 -25.88
C LEU A 2 -26.80 -5.14 -24.93
N LYS A 3 -27.12 -6.40 -25.26
CA LYS A 3 -26.68 -7.59 -24.50
C LYS A 3 -25.17 -7.84 -24.58
N LYS A 4 -24.54 -7.40 -25.68
CA LYS A 4 -23.11 -7.61 -25.96
C LYS A 4 -22.25 -6.52 -25.32
N THR A 5 -22.78 -5.30 -25.23
CA THR A 5 -22.14 -4.18 -24.51
C THR A 5 -22.18 -4.37 -22.99
N LEU A 6 -23.27 -4.92 -22.45
CA LEU A 6 -23.39 -5.21 -21.01
C LEU A 6 -22.40 -6.31 -20.55
N ALA A 7 -22.17 -7.32 -21.39
CA ALA A 7 -21.20 -8.38 -21.11
C ALA A 7 -19.74 -7.87 -21.18
N ALA A 8 -19.44 -6.95 -22.11
CA ALA A 8 -18.12 -6.33 -22.22
C ALA A 8 -17.78 -5.40 -21.04
N SER A 9 -18.78 -4.65 -20.52
CA SER A 9 -18.58 -3.82 -19.31
C SER A 9 -18.41 -4.67 -18.05
N ALA A 10 -19.08 -5.82 -17.96
CA ALA A 10 -18.91 -6.74 -16.84
C ALA A 10 -17.50 -7.32 -16.77
N LEU A 11 -16.92 -7.66 -17.93
CA LEU A 11 -15.54 -8.17 -18.00
C LEU A 11 -14.51 -7.11 -17.61
N THR A 12 -14.73 -5.85 -17.99
CA THR A 12 -13.84 -4.73 -17.61
C THR A 12 -13.93 -4.43 -16.11
N ALA A 13 -15.14 -4.46 -15.53
CA ALA A 13 -15.33 -4.26 -14.09
C ALA A 13 -14.75 -5.43 -13.26
N ALA A 14 -14.92 -6.68 -13.72
CA ALA A 14 -14.35 -7.86 -13.08
C ALA A 14 -12.82 -7.88 -13.18
N ALA A 15 -12.27 -7.50 -14.33
CA ALA A 15 -10.82 -7.37 -14.51
C ALA A 15 -10.28 -6.32 -13.54
N ALA A 16 -10.88 -5.12 -13.47
CA ALA A 16 -10.50 -4.08 -12.51
C ALA A 16 -10.57 -4.57 -11.05
N GLY A 17 -11.62 -5.30 -10.68
CA GLY A 17 -11.76 -5.88 -9.33
C GLY A 17 -10.68 -6.91 -8.99
N ALA A 18 -10.27 -7.74 -9.97
CA ALA A 18 -9.22 -8.74 -9.77
C ALA A 18 -7.82 -8.10 -9.58
N ILE A 19 -7.52 -6.98 -10.25
CA ILE A 19 -6.23 -6.26 -10.09
C ILE A 19 -6.16 -5.53 -8.74
N LEU A 20 -7.29 -5.10 -8.19
CA LEU A 20 -7.37 -4.45 -6.87
C LEU A 20 -7.26 -5.45 -5.70
N ALA A 21 -7.67 -6.71 -5.91
CA ALA A 21 -7.65 -7.76 -4.90
C ALA A 21 -6.25 -8.33 -4.59
N SER A 22 -5.26 -8.08 -5.46
CA SER A 22 -3.88 -8.53 -5.25
C SER A 22 -2.98 -7.48 -4.59
N ALA A 23 -3.55 -6.44 -3.97
CA ALA A 23 -2.77 -5.42 -3.30
C ALA A 23 -1.99 -6.03 -2.11
N PRO A 24 -0.68 -5.72 -1.96
CA PRO A 24 0.09 -6.18 -0.82
C PRO A 24 -0.36 -5.47 0.47
N SER A 25 -0.45 -6.23 1.56
CA SER A 25 -0.54 -5.70 2.92
C SER A 25 0.80 -5.07 3.29
N ALA A 26 0.82 -3.81 3.72
CA ALA A 26 2.01 -3.19 4.29
C ALA A 26 2.14 -3.59 5.76
N SER A 27 3.28 -4.16 6.14
CA SER A 27 3.68 -4.36 7.54
C SER A 27 4.65 -3.25 7.92
N ALA A 28 4.38 -2.57 9.03
CA ALA A 28 5.36 -1.69 9.65
C ALA A 28 6.42 -2.55 10.36
N ASP A 29 7.67 -2.12 10.27
CA ASP A 29 8.79 -2.68 11.02
C ASP A 29 9.03 -1.75 12.21
N ASP A 30 8.85 -2.26 13.43
CA ASP A 30 8.94 -1.47 14.67
C ASP A 30 10.32 -1.61 15.34
N ASP A 31 11.31 -2.19 14.64
CA ASP A 31 12.61 -2.45 15.22
C ASP A 31 13.42 -1.15 15.39
N ILE A 32 13.68 -0.80 16.65
CA ILE A 32 14.53 0.33 17.01
C ILE A 32 15.99 -0.13 16.99
N PHE A 33 16.66 0.07 15.86
CA PHE A 33 18.01 -0.47 15.63
C PHE A 33 19.08 0.60 15.43
N THR A 34 20.22 0.42 16.10
CA THR A 34 21.46 1.15 15.83
C THR A 34 22.63 0.17 15.74
N SER A 35 23.48 0.30 14.72
CA SER A 35 24.66 -0.58 14.56
C SER A 35 25.80 -0.25 15.52
N GLY A 36 25.84 0.97 16.07
CA GLY A 36 26.84 1.43 17.05
C GLY A 36 28.31 1.42 16.60
N ASN A 37 28.61 1.00 15.37
CA ASN A 37 29.98 0.70 14.95
C ASN A 37 30.87 1.95 14.90
N GLY A 38 31.91 1.98 15.74
CA GLY A 38 32.86 3.10 15.85
C GLY A 38 32.33 4.32 16.60
N SER A 39 31.23 4.18 17.33
CA SER A 39 30.54 5.30 17.95
C SER A 39 31.07 5.62 19.36
N ILE A 40 31.37 6.90 19.63
CA ILE A 40 31.78 7.38 20.97
C ILE A 40 30.57 7.85 21.80
N LEU A 41 29.51 8.36 21.16
CA LEU A 41 28.31 8.92 21.82
C LEU A 41 26.99 8.69 21.03
N GLY A 42 26.97 7.75 20.09
CA GLY A 42 25.81 7.51 19.23
C GLY A 42 24.90 6.38 19.72
N GLY A 43 23.74 6.25 19.08
CA GLY A 43 22.67 5.33 19.49
C GLY A 43 21.56 5.98 20.31
N ASN A 44 21.55 7.32 20.46
CA ASN A 44 20.48 8.05 21.11
C ASN A 44 19.21 8.05 20.25
N GLN A 45 18.36 7.06 20.48
CA GLN A 45 17.06 6.92 19.83
C GLN A 45 15.98 7.37 20.83
N VAL A 46 15.09 8.27 20.38
CA VAL A 46 13.93 8.70 21.16
C VAL A 46 12.71 8.03 20.52
N VAL A 47 12.10 7.11 21.26
CA VAL A 47 10.93 6.36 20.83
C VAL A 47 9.72 6.96 21.50
N ALA A 48 8.80 7.47 20.71
CA ALA A 48 7.52 7.98 21.16
C ALA A 48 6.43 7.27 20.39
N ASP A 49 5.40 6.83 21.11
CA ASP A 49 4.20 6.28 20.49
C ASP A 49 3.46 7.42 19.79
N LEU A 50 3.38 7.35 18.47
CA LEU A 50 2.75 8.36 17.63
C LEU A 50 1.78 7.67 16.67
N ASN A 51 0.51 7.67 17.05
CA ASN A 51 -0.54 7.14 16.20
C ASN A 51 -0.88 8.20 15.13
N VAL A 52 -0.36 8.03 13.91
CA VAL A 52 -0.61 8.94 12.78
C VAL A 52 -1.14 8.14 11.60
N PRO A 53 -2.34 8.47 11.07
CA PRO A 53 -2.91 7.73 9.95
C PRO A 53 -2.21 8.16 8.66
N VAL A 54 -1.30 7.33 8.16
CA VAL A 54 -0.59 7.60 6.89
C VAL A 54 -1.10 6.65 5.81
N ASN A 55 -1.54 7.21 4.70
CA ASN A 55 -2.00 6.44 3.55
C ASN A 55 -1.05 6.60 2.36
N VAL A 56 -0.34 5.53 2.00
CA VAL A 56 0.48 5.48 0.79
C VAL A 56 -0.20 4.56 -0.21
N CYS A 57 -0.60 5.10 -1.37
CA CYS A 57 -1.35 4.35 -2.36
C CYS A 57 -1.07 4.87 -3.78
N GLY A 58 -1.46 4.09 -4.80
CA GLY A 58 -1.35 4.51 -6.21
C GLY A 58 -0.03 4.12 -6.89
N ASN A 59 0.83 3.36 -6.21
CA ASN A 59 2.06 2.84 -6.80
C ASN A 59 1.77 1.52 -7.54
N GLY A 60 1.97 1.50 -8.85
CA GLY A 60 1.82 0.33 -9.70
C GLY A 60 3.11 0.04 -10.47
N ILE A 61 3.61 -1.19 -10.41
CA ILE A 61 4.77 -1.64 -11.18
C ILE A 61 4.36 -2.83 -12.04
N GLY A 62 4.57 -2.73 -13.36
CA GLY A 62 4.25 -3.76 -14.34
C GLY A 62 5.52 -4.26 -15.03
N VAL A 63 5.88 -5.53 -14.84
CA VAL A 63 7.11 -6.11 -15.39
C VAL A 63 6.89 -6.81 -16.74
N LEU A 64 5.74 -7.46 -16.92
CA LEU A 64 5.38 -8.17 -18.17
C LEU A 64 3.95 -7.83 -18.63
N GLY A 65 3.36 -6.76 -18.10
CA GLY A 65 1.95 -6.38 -18.27
C GLY A 65 1.63 -5.05 -17.59
N ASN A 66 0.34 -4.74 -17.41
CA ASN A 66 -0.11 -3.44 -16.90
C ASN A 66 0.24 -3.22 -15.41
N GLY A 67 0.97 -2.14 -15.11
CA GLY A 67 1.29 -1.68 -13.76
C GLY A 67 0.26 -0.67 -13.25
N GLY A 68 -0.92 -1.14 -12.86
CA GLY A 68 -1.99 -0.28 -12.35
C GLY A 68 -1.72 0.18 -10.92
N GLY A 69 -1.95 1.48 -10.64
CA GLY A 69 -1.97 2.06 -9.30
C GLY A 69 -3.22 2.90 -9.11
N ALA A 70 -4.12 2.48 -8.22
CA ALA A 70 -5.37 3.18 -7.95
C ALA A 70 -5.59 3.35 -6.44
N CYS A 71 -6.27 4.43 -6.08
CA CYS A 71 -6.73 4.66 -4.72
C CYS A 71 -8.17 5.15 -4.75
N TYR A 72 -8.99 4.65 -3.84
CA TYR A 72 -10.31 5.21 -3.58
C TYR A 72 -10.72 4.92 -2.14
N LYS A 73 -11.24 5.94 -1.42
CA LYS A 73 -11.65 5.86 0.00
C LYS A 73 -10.65 5.10 0.88
N SER A 74 -9.37 5.48 0.84
CA SER A 74 -8.26 4.75 1.45
C SER A 74 -8.33 4.56 2.97
N GLY A 75 -9.21 5.32 3.67
CA GLY A 75 -9.65 4.98 5.02
C GLY A 75 -8.56 4.83 6.07
N ALA A 76 -7.42 5.53 5.93
CA ALA A 76 -6.41 5.53 6.97
C ALA A 76 -7.00 6.20 8.22
N MET A 77 -7.21 5.38 9.24
CA MET A 77 -7.54 5.84 10.57
C MET A 77 -6.67 5.16 11.59
N VAL A 78 -6.43 5.93 12.64
CA VAL A 78 -5.81 5.52 13.88
C VAL A 78 -6.88 4.86 14.74
N TRP A 79 -6.60 3.65 15.20
CA TRP A 79 -7.41 2.94 16.18
C TRP A 79 -6.55 2.90 17.43
N GLU A 80 -7.08 3.42 18.54
CA GLU A 80 -6.47 3.19 19.86
C GLU A 80 -6.69 1.74 20.31
#